data_AF-A0A9P6Q9Q2-F1
#
_entry.id   AF-A0A9P6Q9Q2-F1
#
_cell.length_a   1.000
_cell.length_b   1.000
_cell.length_c   1.000
_cell.angle_alpha   90.00
_cell.angle_beta   90.00
_cell.angle_gamma   90.00
#
_symmetry.space_group_name_H-M   'P 1'
#
loop_
_entity.id
_entity.type
_entity.pdbx_description
1 polymer ?
#
loop_
_entity_poly.entity_id
_entity_poly.type
_entity_poly.pdbx_seq_one_letter_code
_entity_poly.pdbx_strand_id
1 'polypeptide(L)'
;MRSSVFIAIASALIATVAAHDGPHDPPAGGAPSVCLTTPTDASCASYDIPKDTLATAIGDICKVSSFLPGCSLNAACSADSALPATYCAPLTILATLCTSADDASLTSAVCSKTYDVYCGASSLIPGCKANPAFPGLPSGKLVTGAVYSICQEMSSMKDCSICPAPDATGYSKCDEVKAWKGLCLDMPDMSQCPSYNTMCSNTKFDAFCSSTYVSPNGGSSTSGAQPTPTDHSDHGAPGNAAGSLAAGSLAVVAAALAGISALVL
;
A
#
# COMPACT_ATOMS: atom_id res chain seq x y z
N MET A 1 -47.27 2.89 13.02
CA MET A 1 -47.04 3.27 14.43
C MET A 1 -46.00 2.31 15.01
N ARG A 2 -44.71 2.67 14.98
CA ARG A 2 -43.64 1.86 15.55
C ARG A 2 -42.88 2.77 16.51
N SER A 3 -43.05 2.49 17.81
CA SER A 3 -42.50 3.26 18.92
C SER A 3 -40.98 3.18 18.96
N SER A 4 -40.34 4.33 18.90
CA SER A 4 -38.93 4.50 19.23
C SER A 4 -38.77 4.59 20.74
N VAL A 5 -38.07 3.63 21.34
CA VAL A 5 -37.66 3.65 22.74
C VAL A 5 -36.24 4.21 22.79
N PHE A 6 -36.09 5.44 23.29
CA PHE A 6 -34.80 6.06 23.57
C PHE A 6 -34.38 5.71 25.00
N ILE A 7 -33.29 4.96 25.16
CA ILE A 7 -32.65 4.73 26.46
C ILE A 7 -31.42 5.63 26.52
N ALA A 8 -31.50 6.69 27.33
CA ALA A 8 -30.37 7.55 27.67
C ALA A 8 -29.64 6.94 28.88
N ILE A 9 -28.38 6.52 28.69
CA ILE A 9 -27.50 6.11 29.80
C ILE A 9 -26.48 7.23 29.99
N ALA A 10 -26.67 7.99 31.07
CA ALA A 10 -25.70 8.95 31.56
C ALA A 10 -24.68 8.22 32.44
N SER A 11 -23.49 7.98 31.90
CA SER A 11 -22.34 7.49 32.67
C SER A 11 -21.42 8.66 32.99
N ALA A 12 -21.49 9.14 34.23
CA ALA A 12 -20.52 10.08 34.79
C ALA A 12 -19.32 9.29 35.33
N LEU A 13 -18.17 9.38 34.66
CA LEU A 13 -16.89 8.92 35.17
C LEU A 13 -16.12 10.12 35.72
N ILE A 14 -16.01 10.19 37.05
CA ILE A 14 -15.14 11.12 37.75
C ILE A 14 -13.77 10.45 37.85
N ALA A 15 -12.81 10.93 37.07
CA ALA A 15 -11.41 10.53 37.19
C ALA A 15 -10.67 11.54 38.09
N THR A 16 -10.33 11.11 39.30
CA THR A 16 -9.38 11.81 40.17
C THR A 16 -7.96 11.61 39.65
N VAL A 17 -7.36 12.66 39.10
CA VAL A 17 -5.93 12.71 38.76
C VAL A 17 -5.14 13.01 40.03
N ALA A 18 -4.40 12.03 40.52
CA ALA A 18 -3.35 12.25 41.50
C ALA A 18 -2.12 12.82 40.78
N ALA A 19 -1.73 14.05 41.12
CA ALA A 19 -0.47 14.63 40.68
C ALA A 19 0.69 13.87 41.33
N HIS A 20 1.49 13.18 40.53
CA HIS A 20 2.71 12.51 40.94
C HIS A 20 3.90 13.38 40.48
N ASP A 21 4.56 14.07 41.42
CA ASP A 21 5.85 14.73 41.20
C ASP A 21 6.95 13.66 41.01
N GLY A 22 7.05 13.14 39.78
CA GLY A 22 8.14 12.27 39.32
C GLY A 22 9.21 13.07 38.55
N PRO A 23 10.45 12.55 38.45
CA PRO A 23 11.57 13.27 37.87
C PRO A 23 11.39 13.50 36.37
N HIS A 24 11.26 14.78 35.98
CA HIS A 24 11.36 15.35 34.62
C HIS A 24 11.22 14.35 33.46
N ASP A 25 9.98 13.92 33.19
CA ASP A 25 9.63 13.61 31.81
C ASP A 25 9.82 14.89 30.99
N PRO A 26 10.51 14.84 29.83
CA PRO A 26 10.55 15.98 28.92
C PRO A 26 9.10 16.40 28.64
N PRO A 27 8.79 17.71 28.62
CA PRO A 27 7.43 18.17 28.41
C PRO A 27 6.89 17.45 27.19
N ALA A 28 5.71 16.84 27.31
CA ALA A 28 4.98 16.24 26.21
C ALA A 28 4.92 17.31 25.12
N GLY A 29 5.89 17.22 24.20
CA GLY A 29 6.24 18.30 23.30
C GLY A 29 5.14 18.32 22.29
N GLY A 30 4.09 19.12 22.57
CA GLY A 30 3.10 19.46 21.58
C GLY A 30 3.87 19.81 20.32
N ALA A 31 3.60 19.08 19.24
CA ALA A 31 4.29 19.23 17.98
C ALA A 31 4.52 20.73 17.74
N PRO A 32 5.76 21.19 17.52
CA PRO A 32 5.96 22.60 17.21
C PRO A 32 5.08 22.87 16.01
N SER A 33 4.09 23.75 16.17
CA SER A 33 2.98 23.90 15.22
C SER A 33 3.48 24.19 13.80
N VAL A 34 4.71 24.70 13.70
CA VAL A 34 5.46 24.92 12.46
C VAL A 34 5.64 23.65 11.61
N CYS A 35 5.81 22.46 12.18
CA CYS A 35 6.01 21.25 11.38
C CYS A 35 4.74 20.71 10.73
N LEU A 36 3.57 21.15 11.22
CA LEU A 36 2.28 20.86 10.60
C LEU A 36 1.96 21.82 9.45
N THR A 37 2.51 23.04 9.47
CA THR A 37 2.26 24.04 8.42
C THR A 37 3.42 24.15 7.44
N THR A 38 4.62 23.78 7.87
CA THR A 38 5.90 24.03 7.19
C THR A 38 6.88 22.91 7.54
N PRO A 39 6.69 21.69 7.01
CA PRO A 39 7.56 20.53 7.30
C PRO A 39 9.01 20.71 6.78
N THR A 40 9.26 21.78 6.02
CA THR A 40 10.57 22.19 5.53
C THR A 40 11.37 23.04 6.53
N ASP A 41 10.76 23.44 7.66
CA ASP A 41 11.45 24.24 8.67
C ASP A 41 12.55 23.44 9.37
N ALA A 42 13.69 24.08 9.64
CA ALA A 42 14.85 23.41 10.24
C ALA A 42 14.54 22.82 11.64
N SER A 43 13.57 23.39 12.36
CA SER A 43 13.11 22.86 13.65
C SER A 43 12.42 21.49 13.53
N CYS A 44 12.00 21.08 12.33
CA CYS A 44 11.38 19.77 12.08
C CYS A 44 12.37 18.63 11.93
N ALA A 45 13.68 18.91 11.91
CA ALA A 45 14.72 17.90 11.74
C ALA A 45 14.81 16.89 12.90
N SER A 46 14.20 17.17 14.04
CA SER A 46 14.09 16.25 15.19
C SER A 46 12.64 15.88 15.52
N TYR A 47 11.69 16.31 14.70
CA TYR A 47 10.28 16.06 14.95
C TYR A 47 9.93 14.60 14.63
N ASP A 48 9.24 13.94 15.57
CA ASP A 48 8.68 12.60 15.40
C ASP A 48 7.16 12.72 15.28
N ILE A 49 6.58 12.08 14.27
CA ILE A 49 5.13 12.13 14.05
C ILE A 49 4.47 11.21 15.09
N PRO A 50 3.51 11.70 15.89
CA PRO A 50 2.85 10.89 16.91
C PRO A 50 2.26 9.61 16.31
N LYS A 51 2.61 8.46 16.90
CA LYS A 51 2.15 7.14 16.42
C LYS A 51 0.63 7.03 16.39
N ASP A 52 -0.07 7.66 17.35
CA ASP A 52 -1.53 7.66 17.41
C ASP A 52 -2.17 8.39 16.23
N THR A 53 -1.54 9.48 15.74
CA THR A 53 -1.98 10.18 14.54
C THR A 53 -1.87 9.28 13.31
N LEU A 54 -0.75 8.55 13.18
CA LEU A 54 -0.54 7.62 12.08
C LEU A 54 -1.52 6.44 12.14
N ALA A 55 -1.70 5.84 13.33
CA ALA A 55 -2.61 4.72 13.53
C ALA A 55 -4.08 5.12 13.24
N THR A 56 -4.49 6.31 13.67
CA THR A 56 -5.82 6.86 13.37
C THR A 56 -6.02 7.04 11.87
N ALA A 57 -5.05 7.63 11.17
CA ALA A 57 -5.11 7.83 9.72
C ALA A 57 -5.22 6.51 8.94
N ILE A 58 -4.41 5.51 9.31
CA ILE A 58 -4.47 4.16 8.71
C ILE A 58 -5.84 3.53 8.99
N GLY A 59 -6.33 3.62 10.23
CA GLY A 59 -7.63 3.11 10.64
C GLY A 59 -8.78 3.72 9.84
N ASP A 60 -8.76 5.04 9.64
CA ASP A 60 -9.78 5.76 8.88
C ASP A 60 -9.80 5.35 7.41
N ILE A 61 -8.63 5.23 6.77
CA ILE A 61 -8.51 4.74 5.39
C ILE A 61 -9.02 3.29 5.28
N CYS A 62 -8.53 2.40 6.15
CA CYS A 62 -8.83 0.98 6.07
C CYS A 62 -10.27 0.63 6.50
N LYS A 63 -10.93 1.50 7.26
CA LYS A 63 -12.36 1.36 7.57
C LYS A 63 -13.24 1.60 6.33
N VAL A 64 -12.83 2.49 5.43
CA VAL A 64 -13.59 2.82 4.20
C VAL A 64 -13.17 1.90 3.04
N SER A 65 -11.89 1.56 2.98
CA SER A 65 -11.27 0.86 1.85
C SER A 65 -10.38 -0.29 2.32
N SER A 66 -10.98 -1.26 3.03
CA SER A 66 -10.24 -2.38 3.64
C SER A 66 -9.52 -3.31 2.66
N PHE A 67 -9.88 -3.24 1.37
CA PHE A 67 -9.32 -4.05 0.28
C PHE A 67 -7.98 -3.51 -0.26
N LEU A 68 -7.57 -2.29 0.14
CA LEU A 68 -6.32 -1.72 -0.35
C LEU A 68 -5.10 -2.51 0.14
N PRO A 69 -4.04 -2.67 -0.67
CA PRO A 69 -2.85 -3.43 -0.28
C PRO A 69 -2.17 -2.93 1.00
N GLY A 70 -2.14 -1.62 1.24
CA GLY A 70 -1.63 -1.05 2.49
C GLY A 70 -2.46 -1.45 3.72
N CYS A 71 -3.75 -1.76 3.56
CA CYS A 71 -4.60 -2.27 4.64
C CYS A 71 -4.34 -3.75 4.92
N SER A 72 -4.11 -4.56 3.89
CA SER A 72 -3.61 -5.94 4.07
C SER A 72 -2.24 -5.95 4.77
N LEU A 73 -1.37 -4.96 4.47
CA LEU A 73 -0.07 -4.80 5.15
C LEU A 73 -0.27 -4.46 6.63
N ASN A 74 -1.15 -3.51 6.94
CA ASN A 74 -1.49 -3.17 8.33
C ASN A 74 -2.03 -4.37 9.11
N ALA A 75 -2.93 -5.15 8.49
CA ALA A 75 -3.51 -6.34 9.10
C ALA A 75 -2.44 -7.41 9.37
N ALA A 76 -1.54 -7.66 8.41
CA ALA A 76 -0.43 -8.60 8.59
C ALA A 76 0.51 -8.18 9.73
N CYS A 77 0.92 -6.91 9.74
CA CYS A 77 1.79 -6.35 10.78
C CYS A 77 1.15 -6.33 12.17
N SER A 78 -0.18 -6.19 12.25
CA SER A 78 -0.91 -6.28 13.51
C SER A 78 -1.08 -7.72 14.00
N ALA A 79 -1.11 -8.69 13.09
CA ALA A 79 -1.27 -10.10 13.40
C ALA A 79 0.05 -10.78 13.82
N ASP A 80 1.18 -10.30 13.30
CA ASP A 80 2.50 -10.90 13.56
C ASP A 80 3.57 -9.83 13.82
N SER A 81 3.95 -9.70 15.09
CA SER A 81 5.02 -8.79 15.51
C SER A 81 6.43 -9.27 15.16
N ALA A 82 6.59 -10.50 14.65
CA ALA A 82 7.88 -11.01 14.17
C ALA A 82 8.22 -10.50 12.76
N LEU A 83 7.26 -9.90 12.05
CA LEU A 83 7.50 -9.31 10.75
C LEU A 83 8.50 -8.13 10.83
N PRO A 84 9.27 -7.86 9.76
CA PRO A 84 10.29 -6.81 9.79
C PRO A 84 9.71 -5.43 10.14
N ALA A 85 10.23 -4.83 11.22
CA ALA A 85 9.78 -3.53 11.72
C ALA A 85 9.87 -2.41 10.67
N THR A 86 10.81 -2.50 9.73
CA THR A 86 10.95 -1.55 8.61
C THR A 86 9.69 -1.47 7.74
N TYR A 87 9.02 -2.61 7.51
CA TYR A 87 7.79 -2.69 6.71
C TYR A 87 6.53 -2.47 7.55
N CYS A 88 6.60 -2.80 8.84
CA CYS A 88 5.50 -2.65 9.79
C CYS A 88 5.49 -1.33 10.54
N ALA A 89 6.39 -0.40 10.23
CA ALA A 89 6.34 0.95 10.77
C ALA A 89 5.04 1.65 10.32
N PRO A 90 4.28 2.29 11.21
CA PRO A 90 3.03 2.98 10.85
C PRO A 90 3.20 3.97 9.71
N LEU A 91 4.34 4.67 9.66
CA LEU A 91 4.62 5.62 8.59
C LEU A 91 4.89 4.93 7.25
N THR A 92 5.52 3.75 7.22
CA THR A 92 5.67 2.92 6.01
C THR A 92 4.31 2.49 5.48
N ILE A 93 3.41 2.04 6.36
CA ILE A 93 2.05 1.63 6.00
C ILE A 93 1.25 2.81 5.45
N LEU A 94 1.29 3.96 6.14
CA LEU A 94 0.59 5.16 5.69
C LEU A 94 1.15 5.69 4.37
N ALA A 95 2.49 5.70 4.21
CA ALA A 95 3.13 6.05 2.95
C ALA A 95 2.63 5.15 1.81
N THR A 96 2.56 3.83 2.05
CA THR A 96 2.06 2.85 1.07
C THR A 96 0.62 3.16 0.63
N LEU A 97 -0.25 3.58 1.56
CA LEU A 97 -1.63 3.96 1.26
C LEU A 97 -1.73 5.30 0.50
N CYS A 98 -0.82 6.23 0.76
CA CYS A 98 -0.90 7.61 0.26
C CYS A 98 -0.11 7.88 -1.02
N THR A 99 0.91 7.08 -1.34
CA THR A 99 1.74 7.29 -2.54
C THR A 99 1.16 6.65 -3.81
N SER A 100 0.16 5.79 -3.69
CA SER A 100 -0.47 5.12 -4.82
C SER A 100 -1.39 6.08 -5.58
N ALA A 101 -1.00 6.46 -6.81
CA ALA A 101 -1.78 7.40 -7.62
C ALA A 101 -3.16 6.84 -8.02
N ASP A 102 -3.26 5.54 -8.25
CA ASP A 102 -4.53 4.89 -8.62
C ASP A 102 -5.54 4.89 -7.46
N ASP A 103 -5.04 4.80 -6.24
CA ASP A 103 -5.85 4.73 -5.02
C ASP A 103 -6.15 6.12 -4.42
N ALA A 104 -5.58 7.19 -5.00
CA ALA A 104 -5.71 8.56 -4.47
C ALA A 104 -7.18 9.02 -4.34
N SER A 105 -8.07 8.57 -5.21
CA SER A 105 -9.51 8.87 -5.11
C SER A 105 -10.16 8.32 -3.83
N LEU A 106 -9.58 7.28 -3.24
CA LEU A 106 -10.05 6.63 -2.00
C LEU A 106 -9.32 7.15 -0.76
N THR A 107 -8.04 7.57 -0.90
CA THR A 107 -7.18 7.88 0.24
C THR A 107 -6.89 9.37 0.44
N SER A 108 -7.02 10.20 -0.61
CA SER A 108 -6.63 11.62 -0.59
C SER A 108 -7.27 12.45 0.53
N ALA A 109 -8.52 12.16 0.91
CA ALA A 109 -9.20 12.89 1.98
C ALA A 109 -8.49 12.78 3.35
N VAL A 110 -7.83 11.65 3.61
CA VAL A 110 -7.05 11.40 4.83
C VAL A 110 -5.58 11.75 4.60
N CYS A 111 -5.00 11.35 3.46
CA CYS A 111 -3.60 11.59 3.13
C CYS A 111 -3.24 13.08 3.09
N SER A 112 -4.10 13.91 2.51
CA SER A 112 -3.91 15.37 2.43
C SER A 112 -3.89 16.09 3.78
N LYS A 113 -4.38 15.44 4.84
CA LYS A 113 -4.40 15.96 6.22
C LYS A 113 -3.36 15.32 7.11
N THR A 114 -2.66 14.30 6.62
CA THR A 114 -1.76 13.47 7.42
C THR A 114 -0.44 13.30 6.67
N TYR A 115 -0.29 12.25 5.85
CA TYR A 115 0.95 11.96 5.15
C TYR A 115 1.47 13.13 4.33
N ASP A 116 0.64 13.80 3.54
CA ASP A 116 1.09 14.89 2.66
C ASP A 116 1.51 16.13 3.45
N VAL A 117 0.91 16.33 4.63
CA VAL A 117 1.26 17.41 5.55
C VAL A 117 2.66 17.19 6.12
N TYR A 118 2.98 15.97 6.52
CA TYR A 118 4.27 15.66 7.14
C TYR A 118 5.37 15.35 6.12
N CYS A 119 5.05 14.61 5.06
CA CYS A 119 5.99 13.91 4.21
C CYS A 119 5.98 14.40 2.76
N GLY A 120 5.70 15.69 2.55
CA GLY A 120 5.94 16.33 1.25
C GLY A 120 7.39 16.19 0.78
N ALA A 121 7.63 16.35 -0.53
CA ALA A 121 8.92 16.08 -1.18
C ALA A 121 10.14 16.79 -0.54
N SER A 122 9.92 17.94 0.10
CA SER A 122 10.97 18.74 0.76
C SER A 122 10.96 18.64 2.29
N SER A 123 10.18 17.73 2.87
CA SER A 123 10.10 17.57 4.32
C SER A 123 11.46 17.28 4.96
N LEU A 124 11.72 17.95 6.07
CA LEU A 124 12.87 17.73 6.93
C LEU A 124 12.57 16.75 8.08
N ILE A 125 11.33 16.27 8.21
CA ILE A 125 10.95 15.27 9.21
C ILE A 125 11.68 13.95 8.89
N PRO A 126 12.58 13.45 9.76
CA PRO A 126 13.43 12.29 9.45
C PRO A 126 12.63 11.03 9.14
N GLY A 127 11.52 10.83 9.85
CA GLY A 127 10.64 9.67 9.69
C GLY A 127 10.19 9.46 8.23
N CYS A 128 9.89 10.54 7.51
CA CYS A 128 9.38 10.47 6.13
C CYS A 128 10.39 9.87 5.14
N LYS A 129 11.69 10.06 5.38
CA LYS A 129 12.77 9.46 4.56
C LYS A 129 13.15 8.07 5.06
N ALA A 130 13.09 7.85 6.37
CA ALA A 130 13.45 6.59 6.98
C ALA A 130 12.40 5.48 6.77
N ASN A 131 11.13 5.85 6.56
CA ASN A 131 10.00 4.93 6.44
C ASN A 131 9.26 5.20 5.11
N PRO A 132 9.89 4.89 3.96
CA PRO A 132 9.25 5.04 2.66
C PRO A 132 8.08 4.05 2.51
N ALA A 133 7.26 4.24 1.47
CA ALA A 133 6.26 3.25 1.07
C ALA A 133 6.87 1.86 0.86
N PHE A 134 6.09 0.81 1.10
CA PHE A 134 6.52 -0.56 0.94
C PHE A 134 7.01 -0.80 -0.50
N PRO A 135 8.26 -1.24 -0.69
CA PRO A 135 8.85 -1.31 -2.01
C PRO A 135 8.23 -2.43 -2.85
N GLY A 136 7.62 -2.05 -3.97
CA GLY A 136 7.05 -2.98 -4.94
C GLY A 136 5.64 -3.48 -4.62
N LEU A 137 4.98 -2.98 -3.56
CA LEU A 137 3.55 -3.26 -3.35
C LEU A 137 2.75 -2.45 -4.38
N PRO A 138 1.99 -3.09 -5.30
CA PRO A 138 1.20 -2.36 -6.28
C PRO A 138 0.02 -1.61 -5.64
N SER A 139 -0.60 -0.73 -6.42
CA SER A 139 -1.88 -0.11 -6.06
C SER A 139 -2.99 -1.15 -5.95
N GLY A 140 -4.04 -0.86 -5.18
CA GLY A 140 -5.21 -1.74 -5.08
C GLY A 140 -5.79 -2.01 -6.45
N LYS A 141 -5.97 -0.96 -7.26
CA LYS A 141 -6.51 -1.09 -8.62
C LYS A 141 -5.70 -2.01 -9.53
N LEU A 142 -4.37 -1.98 -9.42
CA LEU A 142 -3.50 -2.89 -10.19
C LEU A 142 -3.65 -4.33 -9.71
N VAL A 143 -3.70 -4.57 -8.39
CA VAL A 143 -3.91 -5.91 -7.83
C VAL A 143 -5.30 -6.43 -8.22
N THR A 144 -6.36 -5.62 -8.13
CA THR A 144 -7.71 -5.94 -8.61
C THR A 144 -7.67 -6.41 -10.06
N GLY A 145 -7.04 -5.64 -10.94
CA GLY A 145 -6.96 -5.94 -12.37
C GLY A 145 -6.21 -7.24 -12.65
N ALA A 146 -5.10 -7.48 -11.94
CA ALA A 146 -4.32 -8.71 -12.04
C ALA A 146 -5.14 -9.94 -11.63
N VAL A 147 -5.77 -9.90 -10.45
CA VAL A 147 -6.62 -10.99 -9.93
C VAL A 147 -7.77 -11.27 -10.89
N TYR A 148 -8.49 -10.22 -11.30
CA TYR A 148 -9.62 -10.37 -12.23
C TYR A 148 -9.19 -10.97 -13.58
N SER A 149 -8.06 -10.52 -14.14
CA SER A 149 -7.54 -11.06 -15.40
C SER A 149 -7.20 -12.55 -15.30
N ILE A 150 -6.49 -12.97 -14.24
CA ILE A 150 -6.17 -14.40 -14.02
C ILE A 150 -7.46 -15.22 -13.91
N CYS A 151 -8.45 -14.71 -13.19
CA CYS A 151 -9.71 -15.42 -12.98
C CYS A 151 -10.61 -15.48 -14.21
N GLN A 152 -10.46 -14.56 -15.15
CA GLN A 152 -11.12 -14.63 -16.46
C GLN A 152 -10.46 -15.67 -17.37
N GLU A 153 -9.14 -15.85 -17.27
CA GLU A 153 -8.41 -16.87 -18.01
C GLU A 153 -8.64 -18.27 -17.43
N MET A 154 -8.73 -18.40 -16.10
CA MET A 154 -8.91 -19.66 -15.38
C MET A 154 -9.88 -19.55 -14.21
N SER A 155 -11.17 -19.47 -14.53
CA SER A 155 -12.25 -19.33 -13.53
C SER A 155 -12.34 -20.44 -12.48
N SER A 156 -11.72 -21.59 -12.70
CA SER A 156 -11.73 -22.74 -11.78
C SER A 156 -10.65 -22.69 -10.70
N MET A 157 -9.81 -21.66 -10.64
CA MET A 157 -8.81 -21.53 -9.57
C MET A 157 -9.47 -21.23 -8.23
N LYS A 158 -8.96 -21.85 -7.15
CA LYS A 158 -9.55 -21.77 -5.81
C LYS A 158 -9.69 -20.32 -5.34
N ASP A 159 -8.67 -19.51 -5.55
CA ASP A 159 -8.63 -18.13 -5.08
C ASP A 159 -9.46 -17.16 -5.94
N CYS A 160 -9.96 -17.60 -7.10
CA CYS A 160 -10.93 -16.83 -7.90
C CYS A 160 -12.32 -16.77 -7.27
N SER A 161 -12.62 -17.64 -6.30
CA SER A 161 -13.85 -17.56 -5.51
C SER A 161 -13.76 -16.55 -4.36
N ILE A 162 -12.56 -16.07 -4.01
CA ILE A 162 -12.33 -15.15 -2.90
C ILE A 162 -12.75 -13.72 -3.28
N CYS A 163 -12.50 -13.34 -4.52
CA CYS A 163 -12.69 -11.98 -5.01
C CYS A 163 -13.79 -11.93 -6.07
N PRO A 164 -14.89 -11.18 -5.84
CA PRO A 164 -15.89 -10.95 -6.87
C PRO A 164 -15.30 -10.11 -8.01
N ALA A 165 -16.01 -10.05 -9.14
CA ALA A 165 -15.67 -9.14 -10.22
C ALA A 165 -15.62 -7.69 -9.70
N PRO A 166 -14.71 -6.85 -10.24
CA PRO A 166 -14.58 -5.46 -9.82
C PRO A 166 -15.88 -4.69 -10.02
N ASP A 167 -16.20 -3.79 -9.08
CA ASP A 167 -17.36 -2.91 -9.22
C ASP A 167 -17.09 -1.74 -10.21
N ALA A 168 -18.03 -0.81 -10.32
CA ALA A 168 -17.87 0.37 -11.18
C ALA A 168 -16.70 1.30 -10.78
N THR A 169 -16.17 1.16 -9.55
CA THR A 169 -14.98 1.89 -9.08
C THR A 169 -13.68 1.20 -9.52
N GLY A 170 -13.76 -0.02 -10.04
CA GLY A 170 -12.62 -0.80 -10.51
C GLY A 170 -11.90 -1.57 -9.41
N TYR A 171 -12.55 -1.82 -8.27
CA TYR A 171 -12.01 -2.55 -7.14
C TYR A 171 -12.88 -3.77 -6.79
N SER A 172 -12.25 -4.86 -6.37
CA SER A 172 -12.93 -6.00 -5.76
C SER A 172 -12.96 -5.80 -4.25
N LYS A 173 -14.15 -5.97 -3.63
CA LYS A 173 -14.32 -5.79 -2.17
C LYS A 173 -13.89 -7.04 -1.39
N CYS A 174 -12.65 -7.46 -1.57
CA CYS A 174 -12.03 -8.65 -0.96
C CYS A 174 -10.59 -8.33 -0.51
N ASP A 175 -9.92 -9.30 0.11
CA ASP A 175 -8.47 -9.21 0.38
C ASP A 175 -7.69 -9.58 -0.90
N GLU A 176 -7.54 -8.60 -1.78
CA GLU A 176 -6.95 -8.78 -3.12
C GLU A 176 -5.49 -9.21 -3.05
N VAL A 177 -4.73 -8.71 -2.06
CA VAL A 177 -3.33 -9.12 -1.87
C VAL A 177 -3.24 -10.61 -1.54
N LYS A 178 -4.15 -11.11 -0.70
CA LYS A 178 -4.21 -12.54 -0.37
C LYS A 178 -4.59 -13.39 -1.58
N ALA A 179 -5.59 -12.97 -2.36
CA ALA A 179 -5.97 -13.68 -3.59
C ALA A 179 -4.83 -13.67 -4.62
N TRP A 180 -4.22 -12.51 -4.85
CA TRP A 180 -3.09 -12.35 -5.77
C TRP A 180 -1.88 -13.19 -5.37
N LYS A 181 -1.55 -13.22 -4.08
CA LYS A 181 -0.52 -14.12 -3.52
C LYS A 181 -0.81 -15.57 -3.85
N GLY A 182 -2.03 -16.05 -3.58
CA GLY A 182 -2.40 -17.45 -3.83
C GLY A 182 -2.29 -17.81 -5.31
N LEU A 183 -2.88 -16.98 -6.18
CA LEU A 183 -2.84 -17.18 -7.63
C LEU A 183 -1.41 -17.19 -8.19
N CYS A 184 -0.55 -16.27 -7.74
CA CYS A 184 0.83 -16.20 -8.22
C CYS A 184 1.76 -17.26 -7.61
N LEU A 185 1.40 -17.85 -6.46
CA LEU A 185 2.12 -19.01 -5.94
C LEU A 185 1.71 -20.29 -6.68
N ASP A 186 0.45 -20.41 -7.07
CA ASP A 186 -0.05 -21.54 -7.84
C ASP A 186 0.48 -21.53 -9.28
N MET A 187 0.59 -20.35 -9.90
CA MET A 187 1.07 -20.17 -11.28
C MET A 187 2.00 -18.95 -11.42
N PRO A 188 3.29 -19.10 -11.07
CA PRO A 188 4.24 -17.98 -11.00
C PRO A 188 4.59 -17.36 -12.36
N ASP A 189 4.35 -18.10 -13.45
CA ASP A 189 4.63 -17.69 -14.83
C ASP A 189 3.45 -16.98 -15.51
N MET A 190 2.37 -16.69 -14.77
CA MET A 190 1.26 -15.88 -15.26
C MET A 190 1.74 -14.47 -15.62
N SER A 191 1.21 -13.93 -16.72
CA SER A 191 1.59 -12.60 -17.22
C SER A 191 1.30 -11.46 -16.23
N GLN A 192 0.41 -11.71 -15.26
CA GLN A 192 -0.02 -10.79 -14.20
C GLN A 192 0.81 -10.91 -12.91
N CYS A 193 1.72 -11.89 -12.81
CA CYS A 193 2.57 -12.13 -11.64
C CYS A 193 3.97 -11.47 -11.63
N PRO A 194 4.50 -10.82 -12.70
CA PRO A 194 5.82 -10.18 -12.62
C PRO A 194 5.98 -9.18 -11.47
N SER A 195 4.97 -8.35 -11.22
CA SER A 195 5.03 -7.37 -10.10
C SER A 195 5.06 -8.06 -8.72
N TYR A 196 4.32 -9.15 -8.54
CA TYR A 196 4.37 -9.98 -7.33
C TYR A 196 5.77 -10.57 -7.17
N ASN A 197 6.30 -11.12 -8.26
CA ASN A 197 7.59 -11.75 -8.30
C ASN A 197 8.72 -10.77 -7.95
N THR A 198 8.65 -9.53 -8.47
CA THR A 198 9.58 -8.44 -8.14
C THR A 198 9.42 -7.96 -6.70
N MET A 199 8.20 -7.80 -6.19
CA MET A 199 7.97 -7.46 -4.79
C MET A 199 8.61 -8.49 -3.86
N CYS A 200 8.41 -9.78 -4.16
CA CYS A 200 8.95 -10.89 -3.37
C CYS A 200 10.44 -11.16 -3.59
N SER A 201 11.04 -10.72 -4.69
CA SER A 201 12.50 -10.71 -4.81
C SER A 201 13.13 -9.64 -3.93
N ASN A 202 12.48 -8.49 -3.78
CA ASN A 202 13.05 -7.31 -3.12
C ASN A 202 12.85 -7.29 -1.60
N THR A 203 11.73 -7.80 -1.09
CA THR A 203 11.36 -7.62 0.32
C THR A 203 11.48 -8.86 1.18
N LYS A 204 11.26 -10.05 0.60
CA LYS A 204 11.13 -11.31 1.35
C LYS A 204 10.15 -11.18 2.53
N PHE A 205 9.08 -10.40 2.34
CA PHE A 205 8.10 -10.16 3.38
C PHE A 205 7.13 -11.35 3.48
N ASP A 206 7.35 -12.23 4.46
CA ASP A 206 6.70 -13.55 4.54
C ASP A 206 5.16 -13.52 4.50
N ALA A 207 4.55 -12.47 5.05
CA ALA A 207 3.11 -12.29 5.00
C ALA A 207 2.57 -12.24 3.56
N PHE A 208 3.33 -11.65 2.62
CA PHE A 208 2.96 -11.56 1.21
C PHE A 208 3.70 -12.57 0.33
N CYS A 209 4.88 -12.99 0.72
CA CYS A 209 5.79 -13.82 -0.05
C CYS A 209 6.02 -15.13 0.69
N SER A 210 5.47 -16.26 0.23
CA SER A 210 5.66 -17.55 0.94
C SER A 210 7.13 -17.98 1.08
N SER A 211 7.43 -18.79 2.11
CA SER A 211 8.76 -19.28 2.50
C SER A 211 9.45 -20.24 1.50
N THR A 212 8.74 -20.66 0.45
CA THR A 212 9.27 -21.50 -0.64
C THR A 212 9.31 -20.76 -1.97
N TYR A 213 9.11 -19.44 -1.99
CA TYR A 213 9.10 -18.66 -3.22
C TYR A 213 10.49 -18.66 -3.88
N VAL A 214 10.66 -19.52 -4.88
CA VAL A 214 11.76 -19.49 -5.85
C VAL A 214 11.28 -18.65 -7.02
N SER A 215 11.90 -17.49 -7.24
CA SER A 215 11.55 -16.64 -8.38
C SER A 215 11.74 -17.43 -9.68
N PRO A 216 10.76 -17.49 -10.59
CA PRO A 216 10.92 -18.20 -11.87
C PRO A 216 12.03 -17.59 -12.74
N ASN A 217 12.32 -16.29 -12.56
CA ASN A 217 13.41 -15.59 -13.25
C ASN A 217 14.73 -15.55 -12.46
N GLY A 218 14.73 -16.03 -11.21
CA GLY A 218 15.94 -16.19 -10.41
C GLY A 218 16.56 -17.54 -10.74
N GLY A 219 17.23 -17.63 -11.89
CA GLY A 219 17.83 -18.87 -12.40
C GLY A 219 18.46 -19.72 -11.30
N SER A 220 17.73 -20.75 -10.88
CA SER A 220 18.28 -21.81 -10.07
C SER A 220 19.10 -22.68 -11.01
N SER A 221 20.38 -22.34 -11.15
CA SER A 221 21.40 -23.29 -11.59
C SER A 221 21.40 -24.45 -10.58
N THR A 222 20.59 -25.46 -10.85
CA THR A 222 20.64 -26.73 -10.14
C THR A 222 20.43 -27.83 -11.17
N SER A 223 21.54 -28.45 -11.56
CA SER A 223 21.59 -29.65 -12.38
C SER A 223 20.78 -30.78 -11.73
N GLY A 224 19.55 -30.97 -12.19
CA GLY A 224 18.69 -32.10 -11.85
C GLY A 224 18.15 -32.70 -13.14
N ALA A 225 18.40 -33.99 -13.34
CA ALA A 225 18.17 -34.69 -14.60
C ALA A 225 16.74 -34.54 -15.14
N GLN A 226 16.66 -34.04 -16.36
CA GLN A 226 15.48 -34.01 -17.21
C GLN A 226 15.03 -35.45 -17.53
N PRO A 227 13.80 -35.88 -17.21
CA PRO A 227 13.21 -37.03 -17.88
C PRO A 227 12.97 -36.68 -19.34
N THR A 228 13.43 -37.57 -20.21
CA THR A 228 13.33 -37.51 -21.67
C THR A 228 11.91 -37.21 -22.15
N PRO A 229 11.69 -36.21 -23.01
CA PRO A 229 10.40 -36.01 -23.68
C PRO A 229 10.19 -37.08 -24.75
N THR A 230 9.06 -37.79 -24.68
CA THR A 230 8.52 -38.52 -25.82
C THR A 230 8.01 -37.54 -26.87
N ASP A 231 8.57 -37.70 -28.06
CA ASP A 231 8.29 -37.06 -29.33
C ASP A 231 6.79 -37.09 -29.68
N HIS A 232 6.17 -35.94 -29.91
CA HIS A 232 4.92 -35.80 -30.67
C HIS A 232 5.06 -34.61 -31.60
N SER A 233 5.25 -34.94 -32.88
CA SER A 233 5.43 -34.02 -33.99
C SER A 233 4.10 -33.38 -34.43
N ASP A 234 4.23 -32.12 -34.85
CA ASP A 234 3.47 -31.41 -35.88
C ASP A 234 1.94 -31.22 -35.74
N HIS A 235 1.51 -29.94 -35.67
CA HIS A 235 0.88 -29.27 -36.81
C HIS A 235 0.62 -27.76 -36.55
N GLY A 236 1.18 -26.91 -37.42
CA GLY A 236 0.47 -25.78 -38.05
C GLY A 236 0.20 -24.50 -37.25
N ALA A 237 1.09 -23.51 -37.38
CA ALA A 237 0.75 -22.09 -37.37
C ALA A 237 0.14 -21.70 -38.74
N PRO A 238 -0.69 -20.62 -38.91
CA PRO A 238 -0.31 -19.24 -38.54
C PRO A 238 -1.45 -18.35 -38.01
N GLY A 239 -1.08 -17.25 -37.33
CA GLY A 239 -2.01 -16.11 -37.14
C GLY A 239 -1.66 -15.16 -36.00
N ASN A 240 -0.65 -14.31 -36.22
CA ASN A 240 -0.27 -13.25 -35.30
C ASN A 240 -1.32 -12.12 -35.22
N ALA A 241 -1.74 -11.76 -34.00
CA ALA A 241 -2.32 -10.46 -33.68
C ALA A 241 -1.82 -10.02 -32.30
N ALA A 242 -0.58 -9.54 -32.25
CA ALA A 242 -0.04 -8.82 -31.10
C ALA A 242 -0.61 -7.41 -31.07
N GLY A 243 -1.53 -7.14 -30.15
CA GLY A 243 -1.96 -5.80 -29.78
C GLY A 243 -0.83 -5.11 -29.02
N SER A 244 -0.14 -4.20 -29.71
CA SER A 244 0.89 -3.33 -29.14
C SER A 244 0.23 -2.32 -28.20
N LEU A 245 0.36 -2.50 -26.88
CA LEU A 245 0.09 -1.43 -25.91
C LEU A 245 1.27 -0.47 -25.96
N ALA A 246 1.06 0.63 -26.68
CA ALA A 246 2.02 1.69 -26.86
C ALA A 246 2.50 2.25 -25.52
N ALA A 247 3.82 2.21 -25.34
CA ALA A 247 4.53 3.05 -24.39
C ALA A 247 4.27 4.52 -24.75
N GLY A 248 3.46 5.19 -23.93
CA GLY A 248 3.26 6.63 -24.02
C GLY A 248 4.51 7.35 -23.54
N SER A 249 5.29 7.87 -24.50
CA SER A 249 6.35 8.83 -24.24
C SER A 249 5.76 10.10 -23.61
N LEU A 250 6.00 10.31 -22.31
CA LEU A 250 5.76 11.59 -21.65
C LEU A 250 6.79 12.60 -22.15
N ALA A 251 6.41 13.40 -23.14
CA ALA A 251 7.12 14.62 -23.50
C ALA A 251 6.94 15.63 -22.36
N VAL A 252 8.05 15.96 -21.69
CA VAL A 252 8.13 17.05 -20.72
C VAL A 252 8.00 18.37 -21.47
N VAL A 253 6.84 19.01 -21.40
CA VAL A 253 6.67 20.40 -21.82
C VAL A 253 7.12 21.28 -20.66
N ALA A 254 8.35 21.78 -20.74
CA ALA A 254 8.83 22.85 -19.89
C ALA A 254 8.14 24.16 -20.30
N ALA A 255 7.09 24.54 -19.58
CA ALA A 255 6.49 25.87 -19.70
C ALA A 255 7.31 26.87 -18.86
N ALA A 256 8.07 27.72 -19.57
CA ALA A 256 8.71 28.89 -18.99
C ALA A 256 7.64 29.91 -18.56
N LEU A 257 7.48 30.12 -17.26
CA LEU A 257 6.77 31.29 -16.71
C LEU A 257 7.80 32.35 -16.36
N ALA A 258 8.05 33.24 -17.33
CA ALA A 258 8.71 34.51 -17.09
C ALA A 258 7.65 35.55 -16.68
N GLY A 259 7.86 36.17 -15.52
CA GLY A 259 7.51 37.56 -15.20
C GLY A 259 6.03 37.94 -15.11
N ILE A 260 5.64 38.52 -13.97
CA ILE A 260 5.17 39.91 -13.88
C ILE A 260 5.41 40.35 -12.43
N SER A 261 6.39 41.24 -12.25
CA SER A 261 6.48 42.10 -11.07
C SER A 261 5.40 43.17 -11.20
N ALA A 262 4.39 43.14 -10.34
CA ALA A 262 3.48 44.27 -10.16
C ALA A 262 3.90 45.03 -8.89
N LEU A 263 4.57 46.14 -9.14
CA LEU A 263 4.81 47.26 -8.25
C LEU A 263 3.45 47.89 -7.87
N VAL A 264 3.13 47.99 -6.58
CA VAL A 264 2.07 48.88 -6.11
C VAL A 264 2.66 49.72 -4.99
N LEU A 265 2.55 51.04 -5.19
CA LEU A 265 2.88 52.13 -4.29
C LEU A 265 2.14 52.02 -2.94
#